data_AF-J9RD46-F1
#
_entry.id   AF-J9RD46-F1
#
_cell.length_a   1.000
_cell.length_b   1.000
_cell.length_c   1.000
_cell.angle_alpha   90.00
_cell.angle_beta   90.00
_cell.angle_gamma   90.00
#
_symmetry.space_group_name_H-M   'P 1'
#
loop_
_entity.id
_entity.type
_entity.pdbx_description
1 polymer ?
#
loop_
_entity_poly.entity_id
_entity_poly.type
_entity_poly.pdbx_seq_one_letter_code
_entity_poly.pdbx_strand_id
1 'polypeptide(L)' 'VPPVMLAIAKSPDLDKHELSSLRMIKSGGAPLGKELEDTVRAKFPQARLGQ' A
#
# COMPACT_ATOMS: atom_id res chain seq x y z
N VAL A 1 4.80 -12.71 -1.56
CA VAL A 1 4.15 -11.38 -1.70
C VAL A 1 3.02 -11.31 -0.70
N PRO A 2 2.96 -10.28 0.16
CA PRO A 2 1.87 -10.11 1.11
C PRO A 2 0.54 -9.93 0.35
N PRO A 3 -0.45 -10.82 0.52
CA PRO A 3 -1.68 -10.78 -0.26
C PRO A 3 -2.49 -9.50 -0.02
N VAL A 4 -2.38 -8.91 1.17
CA VAL A 4 -3.03 -7.64 1.53
C VAL A 4 -2.52 -6.48 0.67
N MET A 5 -1.20 -6.37 0.49
CA MET A 5 -0.63 -5.31 -0.36
C MET A 5 -1.00 -5.49 -1.83
N LEU A 6 -1.13 -6.74 -2.28
CA LEU A 6 -1.57 -7.03 -3.64
C LEU A 6 -3.03 -6.62 -3.85
N ALA A 7 -3.90 -6.90 -2.88
CA ALA A 7 -5.30 -6.48 -2.90
C ALA A 7 -5.39 -4.95 -2.91
N ILE A 8 -4.62 -4.28 -2.07
CA ILE A 8 -4.55 -2.81 -2.01
C ILE A 8 -4.11 -2.21 -3.35
N ALA A 9 -3.03 -2.74 -3.95
CA ALA A 9 -2.54 -2.28 -5.25
C ALA A 9 -3.58 -2.49 -6.37
N LYS A 10 -4.36 -3.58 -6.31
CA LYS A 10 -5.36 -3.93 -7.32
C LYS A 10 -6.76 -3.35 -7.06
N SER A 11 -7.04 -2.82 -5.86
CA SER A 11 -8.35 -2.26 -5.52
C SER A 11 -8.47 -0.81 -6.00
N PRO A 12 -9.31 -0.53 -7.02
CA PRO A 12 -9.57 0.83 -7.48
C PRO A 12 -10.43 1.63 -6.50
N ASP A 13 -11.17 0.97 -5.59
CA ASP A 13 -12.00 1.65 -4.60
C ASP A 13 -11.18 2.46 -3.59
N LEU A 14 -9.91 2.10 -3.38
CA LEU A 14 -9.02 2.88 -2.52
C LEU A 14 -8.68 4.25 -3.10
N ASP A 15 -8.86 4.47 -4.40
CA ASP A 15 -8.74 5.80 -5.02
C ASP A 15 -9.97 6.67 -4.74
N LYS A 16 -11.11 6.05 -4.38
CA LYS A 16 -12.36 6.74 -4.02
C LYS A 16 -12.50 6.94 -2.51
N HIS A 17 -11.72 6.21 -1.71
CA HIS A 17 -11.72 6.33 -0.26
C HIS A 17 -10.57 7.21 0.21
N GLU A 18 -10.91 8.29 0.90
CA GLU A 18 -9.94 9.15 1.60
C GLU A 18 -9.31 8.37 2.77
N LEU A 19 -8.11 7.84 2.54
CA LEU A 19 -7.33 7.07 3.52
C LEU A 19 -6.24 7.94 4.17
N SER A 20 -6.48 9.24 4.24
CA SER A 20 -5.61 10.26 4.83
C SER A 20 -5.34 10.05 6.33
N SER A 21 -6.11 9.21 7.01
CA SER A 21 -5.87 8.78 8.39
C SER A 21 -4.73 7.76 8.54
N LEU A 22 -4.35 7.04 7.46
CA LEU A 22 -3.26 6.07 7.50
C LEU A 22 -1.90 6.76 7.47
N ARG A 23 -1.16 6.65 8.57
CA ARG A 23 0.19 7.24 8.71
C ARG A 23 1.32 6.26 8.42
N MET A 24 1.09 4.97 8.60
CA MET A 24 2.11 3.94 8.44
C MET A 24 1.47 2.65 7.95
N ILE A 25 2.08 2.04 6.93
CA ILE A 25 1.69 0.73 6.44
C ILE A 25 2.92 -0.16 6.58
N LYS A 26 2.84 -1.15 7.46
CA LYS A 26 3.91 -2.11 7.70
C LYS A 26 3.57 -3.45 7.11
N SER A 27 4.50 -4.03 6.35
CA SER A 27 4.32 -5.31 5.69
C SER A 27 5.46 -6.27 6.07
N GLY A 28 5.15 -7.24 6.94
CA GLY A 28 6.08 -8.30 7.32
C GLY A 28 5.86 -9.61 6.56
N GLY A 29 6.90 -10.44 6.47
CA GLY A 29 6.82 -11.84 6.04
C GLY A 29 7.26 -12.13 4.60
N ALA A 30 7.34 -11.13 3.72
CA ALA A 30 7.89 -11.29 2.37
C ALA A 30 8.34 -9.94 1.78
N PRO A 31 9.37 -9.91 0.91
CA PRO A 31 9.75 -8.70 0.21
C PRO A 31 8.61 -8.18 -0.66
N LEU A 32 8.40 -6.87 -0.64
CA LEU A 32 7.50 -6.18 -1.55
C LEU A 32 8.19 -6.03 -2.90
N GLY A 33 7.49 -6.33 -3.99
CA GLY A 33 7.98 -6.02 -5.32
C GLY A 33 7.95 -4.50 -5.54
N LYS A 34 8.95 -3.96 -6.23
CA LYS A 34 9.07 -2.51 -6.52
C LYS A 34 7.78 -1.90 -7.06
N GLU A 35 7.12 -2.58 -8.01
CA GLU A 35 5.85 -2.13 -8.61
C GLU A 35 4.72 -2.03 -7.59
N LEU A 36 4.68 -2.95 -6.63
CA LEU A 36 3.67 -2.95 -5.58
C LEU A 36 3.90 -1.80 -4.61
N GLU A 37 5.16 -1.56 -4.26
CA GLU A 37 5.56 -0.46 -3.39
C GLU A 37 5.22 0.88 -4.05
N ASP A 38 5.56 1.08 -5.33
CA ASP A 38 5.21 2.28 -6.09
C ASP A 38 3.69 2.49 -6.19
N THR A 39 2.92 1.43 -6.46
CA THR A 39 1.45 1.51 -6.55
C THR A 39 0.85 1.94 -5.21
N VAL A 40 1.31 1.34 -4.11
CA VAL A 40 0.82 1.67 -2.77
C VAL A 40 1.28 3.07 -2.38
N ARG A 41 2.51 3.47 -2.71
CA ARG A 41 3.02 4.82 -2.42
C ARG A 41 2.28 5.91 -3.20
N ALA A 42 1.85 5.61 -4.43
CA ALA A 42 0.98 6.48 -5.21
C ALA A 42 -0.44 6.61 -4.60
N LYS A 43 -0.99 5.51 -4.07
CA LYS A 43 -2.29 5.50 -3.39
C LYS A 43 -2.25 6.16 -2.01
N PHE A 44 -1.14 6.02 -1.28
CA PHE A 44 -0.96 6.54 0.07
C PHE A 44 0.26 7.46 0.15
N PRO A 45 0.22 8.67 -0.45
CA PRO A 45 1.37 9.57 -0.50
C PRO A 45 1.82 10.06 0.89
N GLN A 46 0.90 10.01 1.87
CA GLN A 46 1.09 10.46 3.24
C GLN A 46 1.35 9.32 4.24
N ALA A 47 1.21 8.06 3.81
CA ALA A 47 1.57 6.92 4.64
C ALA A 47 3.03 6.52 4.42
N ARG A 48 3.73 6.22 5.50
CA ARG A 48 5.07 5.64 5.43
C ARG A 48 4.99 4.14 5.25
N LEU A 49 5.53 3.64 4.14
CA LEU A 49 5.75 2.22 3.91
C LEU A 49 6.93 1.76 4.76
N GLY A 50 6.69 0.76 5.62
CA GLY A 50 7.71 0.08 6.40
C GLY A 50 7.76 -1.40 6.03
N GLN A 51 8.95 -1.92 5.78
CA GLN A 51 9.19 -3.35 5.64
C GLN A 51 9.67 -3.94 6.97
#